data_AF-A0A942N2F7-F1
#
_entry.id   AF-A0A942N2F7-F1
#
_cell.length_a   1.000
_cell.length_b   1.000
_cell.length_c   1.000
_cell.angle_alpha   90.00
_cell.angle_beta   90.00
_cell.angle_gamma   90.00
#
_symmetry.space_group_name_H-M   'P 1'
#
loop_
_entity.id
_entity.type
_entity.pdbx_description
1 polymer ?
#
loop_
_entity_poly.entity_id
_entity_poly.type
_entity_poly.pdbx_seq_one_letter_code
_entity_poly.pdbx_strand_id
1 'polypeptide(L)'
;RGVGNGNGLGLERGKHKGWYKDQNGLPIPGEYELPAYLMEPQAQVSYEYDEAGNRIRMMLDHETVEYSYDEAERLVTAGSDSYEYDDAGNLTAVYRPDGAALYDYDEAGRLSEVWFDDGTWLGYLYDGFGRKVSREEDYWHPEDKEYRLRTETTRYLYDGVNVMKEYTGEGSPLAEYYQGNDQTIARNMFGYHGRKDEGRYGNLRTRGGLLNYHYDALGNVTNLTDRIGEEIARYRFDAFGGMFAGPLAPYSFQGITGKEYDPKSGLVNFGARWYDPAVGRFTQADTFKGFAFNPTTQHPYAYVGNNPINRALA
;
A
#
# COMPACT_ATOMS: atom_id res chain seq x y z
N ARG A 1 7.26 39.86 2.34
CA ARG A 1 8.60 39.36 2.74
C ARG A 1 8.43 37.86 3.00
N GLY A 2 8.48 37.05 1.95
CA GLY A 2 8.38 35.60 2.05
C GLY A 2 9.78 35.03 1.94
N VAL A 3 10.20 34.26 2.93
CA VAL A 3 11.44 33.48 2.89
C VAL A 3 10.97 32.03 2.78
N GLY A 4 10.97 31.50 1.56
CA GLY A 4 10.77 30.08 1.32
C GLY A 4 12.10 29.37 1.52
N ASN A 5 12.22 28.63 2.63
CA ASN A 5 13.30 27.67 2.83
C ASN A 5 12.74 26.26 2.63
N GLY A 6 12.56 25.88 1.37
CA GLY A 6 12.28 24.49 0.99
C GLY A 6 13.59 23.73 0.81
N ASN A 7 14.26 23.39 1.92
CA ASN A 7 15.29 22.35 1.92
C ASN A 7 14.60 21.00 2.21
N GLY A 8 13.97 20.41 1.19
CA GLY A 8 13.44 19.05 1.28
C GLY A 8 14.55 18.02 1.02
N LEU A 9 15.36 17.75 2.04
CA LEU A 9 16.21 16.56 2.14
C LEU A 9 15.56 15.69 3.23
N GLY A 10 14.87 14.62 2.85
CA GLY A 10 14.25 13.71 3.81
C GLY A 10 13.65 12.46 3.17
N LEU A 11 14.11 11.30 3.65
CA LEU A 11 13.64 9.93 3.46
C LEU A 11 12.15 9.68 3.79
N GLU A 12 11.23 10.22 3.00
CA GLU A 12 9.83 9.78 3.09
C GLU A 12 9.52 8.78 1.98
N ARG A 13 10.04 7.55 2.12
CA ARG A 13 9.69 6.41 1.23
C ARG A 13 8.42 5.72 1.75
N GLY A 14 7.48 5.44 0.85
CA GLY A 14 6.26 4.70 1.18
C GLY A 14 5.28 5.45 2.09
N LYS A 15 5.61 6.66 2.55
CA LYS A 15 4.65 7.53 3.23
C LYS A 15 3.66 8.00 2.20
N HIS A 16 2.45 7.45 2.25
CA HIS A 16 1.33 8.18 1.71
C HIS A 16 1.27 9.50 2.46
N LYS A 17 1.72 10.57 1.80
CA LYS A 17 1.46 11.95 2.18
C LYS A 17 -0.04 12.21 2.04
N GLY A 18 -0.80 11.60 2.92
CA GLY A 18 -2.21 11.86 3.15
C GLY A 18 -2.41 12.73 4.39
N TRP A 19 -1.43 13.53 4.81
CA TRP A 19 -1.51 14.23 6.10
C TRP A 19 -0.91 15.62 5.99
N TYR A 20 -1.62 16.50 5.29
CA TYR A 20 -1.39 17.93 5.43
C TYR A 20 -2.52 18.48 6.29
N LYS A 21 -2.19 18.87 7.52
CA LYS A 21 -3.01 19.78 8.32
C LYS A 21 -2.48 21.21 8.06
N ASP A 22 -3.36 22.17 7.82
CA ASP A 22 -2.98 23.57 7.71
C ASP A 22 -2.44 24.10 9.06
N GLN A 23 -1.96 25.34 9.08
CA GLN A 23 -1.51 26.02 10.29
C GLN A 23 -2.56 26.12 11.42
N ASN A 24 -3.80 25.69 11.17
CA ASN A 24 -4.90 25.65 12.13
C ASN A 24 -5.31 24.22 12.52
N GLY A 25 -4.60 23.18 12.06
CA GLY A 25 -4.88 21.78 12.38
C GLY A 25 -5.98 21.14 11.52
N LEU A 26 -6.44 21.79 10.44
CA LEU A 26 -7.49 21.29 9.54
C LEU A 26 -6.88 20.61 8.31
N PRO A 27 -7.45 19.51 7.78
CA PRO A 27 -6.95 18.87 6.56
C PRO A 27 -6.87 19.87 5.39
N ILE A 28 -5.72 19.98 4.73
CA ILE A 28 -5.53 20.85 3.56
C ILE A 28 -6.27 20.23 2.37
N PRO A 29 -7.32 20.88 1.84
CA PRO A 29 -8.01 20.40 0.65
C PRO A 29 -7.15 20.61 -0.59
N GLY A 30 -7.00 19.56 -1.40
CA GLY A 30 -6.64 19.70 -2.81
C GLY A 30 -5.14 19.70 -3.18
N GLU A 31 -4.23 19.63 -2.22
CA GLU A 31 -2.80 19.36 -2.49
C GLU A 31 -2.44 17.94 -2.03
N TYR A 32 -3.11 16.94 -2.61
CA TYR A 32 -2.41 15.69 -2.83
C TYR A 32 -1.40 15.97 -3.93
N GLU A 33 -0.23 16.54 -3.64
CA GLU A 33 0.83 16.39 -4.62
C GLU A 33 1.03 14.89 -4.80
N LEU A 34 0.71 14.38 -6.00
CA LEU A 34 1.33 13.14 -6.42
C LEU A 34 2.80 13.35 -6.13
N PRO A 35 3.44 12.48 -5.35
CA PRO A 35 4.81 12.72 -5.03
C PRO A 35 5.55 12.96 -6.34
N ALA A 36 6.29 14.06 -6.43
CA ALA A 36 7.09 14.41 -7.59
C ALA A 36 8.25 13.41 -7.72
N TYR A 37 7.92 12.16 -8.01
CA TYR A 37 8.84 11.06 -8.15
C TYR A 37 8.82 10.60 -9.60
N LEU A 38 9.20 11.51 -10.49
CA LEU A 38 10.26 11.16 -11.44
C LEU A 38 11.58 11.51 -10.74
N MET A 39 11.87 10.83 -9.62
CA MET A 39 13.22 10.85 -9.08
C MET A 39 14.09 10.06 -10.04
N GLU A 40 15.24 10.61 -10.41
CA GLU A 40 16.30 9.79 -10.98
C GLU A 40 16.52 8.58 -10.05
N PRO A 41 16.73 7.37 -10.57
CA PRO A 41 16.96 6.19 -9.74
C PRO A 41 18.13 6.50 -8.78
N GLN A 42 17.82 6.75 -7.50
CA GLN A 42 18.81 7.16 -6.52
C GLN A 42 19.73 6.01 -6.12
N ALA A 43 20.91 6.41 -5.67
CA ALA A 43 22.09 5.61 -5.52
C ALA A 43 22.02 4.68 -4.30
N GLN A 44 22.87 3.66 -4.35
CA GLN A 44 23.06 2.55 -3.42
C GLN A 44 22.20 2.53 -2.13
N VAL A 45 21.34 1.52 -2.02
CA VAL A 45 20.72 1.12 -0.75
C VAL A 45 21.46 -0.06 -0.14
N SER A 46 21.63 -0.07 1.18
CA SER A 46 22.16 -1.21 1.92
C SER A 46 21.38 -1.46 3.20
N TYR A 47 21.40 -2.71 3.64
CA TYR A 47 20.64 -3.21 4.78
C TYR A 47 21.58 -4.01 5.68
N GLU A 48 21.48 -3.81 6.99
CA GLU A 48 22.14 -4.62 8.01
C GLU A 48 21.08 -5.37 8.81
N TYR A 49 21.40 -6.60 9.20
CA TYR A 49 20.49 -7.50 9.89
C TYR A 49 21.15 -8.04 11.16
N ASP A 50 20.33 -8.36 12.18
CA ASP A 50 20.77 -9.16 13.32
C ASP A 50 20.84 -10.67 12.98
N GLU A 51 21.16 -11.49 13.97
CA GLU A 51 21.25 -12.95 13.82
C GLU A 51 19.89 -13.63 13.57
N ALA A 52 18.79 -13.04 14.05
CA ALA A 52 17.44 -13.55 13.80
C ALA A 52 16.97 -13.25 12.38
N GLY A 53 17.54 -12.23 11.73
CA GLY A 53 17.17 -11.76 10.40
C GLY A 53 16.29 -10.52 10.42
N ASN A 54 16.21 -9.81 11.53
CA ASN A 54 15.58 -8.50 11.58
C ASN A 54 16.48 -7.45 10.94
N ARG A 55 15.91 -6.58 10.11
CA ARG A 55 16.66 -5.45 9.55
C ARG A 55 16.91 -4.44 10.66
N ILE A 56 18.14 -4.32 11.15
CA ILE A 56 18.50 -3.36 12.23
C ILE A 56 18.91 -1.99 11.69
N ARG A 57 19.38 -1.93 10.44
CA ARG A 57 19.75 -0.66 9.79
C ARG A 57 19.42 -0.68 8.31
N MET A 58 18.95 0.45 7.79
CA MET A 58 18.87 0.75 6.37
C MET A 58 19.65 2.03 6.09
N MET A 59 20.57 1.98 5.13
CA MET A 59 21.26 3.15 4.62
C MET A 59 20.83 3.39 3.18
N LEU A 60 20.28 4.58 2.92
CA LEU A 60 20.03 5.06 1.57
C LEU A 60 20.88 6.30 1.34
N ASP A 61 21.82 6.20 0.40
CA ASP A 61 22.79 7.26 0.16
C ASP A 61 23.50 7.69 1.47
N HIS A 62 23.10 8.82 2.04
CA HIS A 62 23.68 9.39 3.26
C HIS A 62 22.73 9.38 4.46
N GLU A 63 21.49 8.92 4.28
CA GLU A 63 20.48 8.89 5.32
C GLU A 63 20.37 7.47 5.89
N THR A 64 20.24 7.38 7.21
CA THR A 64 20.21 6.11 7.95
C THR A 64 18.91 6.00 8.74
N VAL A 65 18.26 4.85 8.64
CA VAL A 65 17.12 4.46 9.48
C VAL A 65 17.56 3.28 10.33
N GLU A 66 17.45 3.44 11.64
CA GLU A 66 17.71 2.39 12.63
C GLU A 66 16.38 1.75 13.05
N TYR A 67 16.41 0.46 13.32
CA TYR A 67 15.25 -0.33 13.68
C TYR A 67 15.52 -1.08 14.99
N SER A 68 14.49 -1.21 15.83
CA SER A 68 14.56 -2.01 17.06
C SER A 68 13.41 -3.02 17.12
N TYR A 69 13.63 -4.11 17.84
CA TYR A 69 12.74 -5.26 17.90
C TYR A 69 12.64 -5.77 19.34
N ASP A 70 11.53 -6.43 19.66
CA ASP A 70 11.37 -7.13 20.94
C ASP A 70 11.75 -8.62 20.83
N GLU A 71 11.65 -9.34 21.95
CA GLU A 71 12.00 -10.78 22.03
C GLU A 71 11.12 -11.68 21.17
N ALA A 72 9.97 -11.18 20.66
CA ALA A 72 9.09 -11.90 19.74
C ALA A 72 9.31 -11.51 18.28
N GLU A 73 10.44 -10.84 17.99
CA GLU A 73 10.83 -10.31 16.67
C GLU A 73 9.84 -9.27 16.12
N ARG A 74 9.03 -8.63 16.98
CA ARG A 74 8.09 -7.58 16.59
C ARG A 74 8.83 -6.26 16.46
N LEU A 75 8.49 -5.46 15.45
CA LEU A 75 9.12 -4.15 15.28
C LEU A 75 8.72 -3.26 16.47
N VAL A 76 9.66 -2.58 17.10
CA VAL A 76 9.35 -1.61 18.17
C VAL A 76 9.53 -0.20 17.65
N THR A 77 10.63 0.07 16.94
CA THR A 77 10.86 1.36 16.29
C THR A 77 11.45 1.21 14.89
N ALA A 78 11.15 2.18 14.04
CA ALA A 78 11.84 2.43 12.76
C ALA A 78 12.06 3.93 12.61
N GLY A 79 13.28 4.40 12.83
CA GLY A 79 13.56 5.84 12.91
C GLY A 79 12.76 6.51 14.03
N SER A 80 11.88 7.44 13.67
CA SER A 80 10.99 8.15 14.61
C SER A 80 9.68 7.43 14.89
N ASP A 81 9.37 6.38 14.14
CA ASP A 81 8.07 5.72 14.21
C ASP A 81 8.12 4.60 15.25
N SER A 82 7.03 4.41 15.98
CA SER A 82 6.87 3.32 16.96
C SER A 82 5.68 2.43 16.65
N TYR A 83 5.80 1.15 16.96
CA TYR A 83 4.86 0.11 16.55
C TYR A 83 4.38 -0.66 17.77
N GLU A 84 3.07 -0.96 17.84
CA GLU A 84 2.46 -1.76 18.89
C GLU A 84 1.76 -2.97 18.31
N TYR A 85 1.72 -4.05 19.08
CA TYR A 85 1.17 -5.34 18.66
C TYR A 85 0.31 -5.94 19.76
N ASP A 86 -0.69 -6.72 19.37
CA ASP A 86 -1.43 -7.58 20.28
C ASP A 86 -0.62 -8.84 20.70
N ASP A 87 -1.20 -9.63 21.61
CA ASP A 87 -0.61 -10.89 22.09
C ASP A 87 -0.51 -11.97 21.00
N ALA A 88 -1.31 -11.87 19.94
CA ALA A 88 -1.24 -12.75 18.77
C ALA A 88 -0.15 -12.33 17.78
N GLY A 89 0.47 -11.17 17.98
CA GLY A 89 1.52 -10.63 17.12
C GLY A 89 0.98 -9.89 15.89
N ASN A 90 -0.25 -9.39 15.93
CA ASN A 90 -0.80 -8.49 14.91
C ASN A 90 -0.49 -7.03 15.27
N LEU A 91 -0.05 -6.24 14.30
CA LEU A 91 0.20 -4.80 14.46
C LEU A 91 -1.10 -4.07 14.79
N THR A 92 -1.20 -3.43 15.95
CA THR A 92 -2.40 -2.70 16.42
C THR A 92 -2.27 -1.19 16.33
N ALA A 93 -1.03 -0.65 16.35
CA ALA A 93 -0.82 0.77 16.19
C ALA A 93 0.53 1.09 15.54
N VAL A 94 0.54 2.16 14.75
CA VAL A 94 1.76 2.86 14.34
C VAL A 94 1.63 4.32 14.71
N TYR A 95 2.56 4.79 15.54
CA TYR A 95 2.68 6.20 15.88
C TYR A 95 3.82 6.82 15.11
N ARG A 96 3.56 7.97 14.51
CA ARG A 96 4.50 8.76 13.72
C ARG A 96 4.50 10.20 14.23
N PRO A 97 5.55 11.00 13.96
CA PRO A 97 5.57 12.40 14.35
C PRO A 97 4.40 13.23 13.81
N ASP A 98 3.82 12.81 12.67
CA ASP A 98 2.76 13.50 11.93
C ASP A 98 1.36 12.91 12.15
N GLY A 99 1.22 11.80 12.88
CA GLY A 99 -0.07 11.18 13.12
C GLY A 99 0.02 9.75 13.64
N ALA A 100 -1.13 9.09 13.77
CA ALA A 100 -1.22 7.70 14.20
C ALA A 100 -2.21 6.93 13.32
N ALA A 101 -1.94 5.64 13.15
CA ALA A 101 -2.87 4.68 12.56
C ALA A 101 -3.10 3.53 13.55
N LEU A 102 -4.36 3.20 13.79
CA LEU A 102 -4.77 2.08 14.64
C LEU A 102 -5.39 1.00 13.77
N TYR A 103 -5.12 -0.26 14.09
CA TYR A 103 -5.44 -1.41 13.24
C TYR A 103 -6.25 -2.42 14.05
N ASP A 104 -7.42 -2.78 13.54
CA ASP A 104 -8.29 -3.79 14.15
C ASP A 104 -8.38 -5.03 13.26
N TYR A 105 -8.53 -6.19 13.91
CA TYR A 105 -8.61 -7.49 13.25
C TYR A 105 -9.91 -8.19 13.62
N ASP A 106 -10.47 -8.93 12.67
CA ASP A 106 -11.62 -9.78 12.92
C ASP A 106 -11.25 -11.02 13.74
N GLU A 107 -12.24 -11.81 14.15
CA GLU A 107 -12.04 -13.03 14.95
C GLU A 107 -11.18 -14.10 14.24
N ALA A 108 -11.00 -14.00 12.92
CA ALA A 108 -10.12 -14.87 12.14
C ALA A 108 -8.69 -14.30 12.00
N GLY A 109 -8.38 -13.18 12.67
CA GLY A 109 -7.08 -12.52 12.65
C GLY A 109 -6.80 -11.75 11.35
N ARG A 110 -7.83 -11.40 10.57
CA ARG A 110 -7.68 -10.63 9.32
C ARG A 110 -7.93 -9.15 9.59
N LEU A 111 -7.09 -8.27 9.03
CA LEU A 111 -7.23 -6.82 9.20
C LEU A 111 -8.62 -6.36 8.73
N SER A 112 -9.46 -5.88 9.64
CA SER A 112 -10.83 -5.46 9.38
C SER A 112 -10.96 -3.95 9.29
N GLU A 113 -10.22 -3.19 10.10
CA GLU A 113 -10.32 -1.73 10.12
C GLU A 113 -8.95 -1.06 10.29
N VAL A 114 -8.84 0.16 9.74
CA VAL A 114 -7.73 1.07 10.04
C VAL A 114 -8.30 2.45 10.35
N TRP A 115 -8.02 2.97 11.55
CA TRP A 115 -8.44 4.28 12.01
C TRP A 115 -7.28 5.26 11.96
N PHE A 116 -7.52 6.47 11.45
CA PHE A 116 -6.50 7.48 11.30
C PHE A 116 -6.76 8.72 12.16
N ASP A 117 -5.71 9.49 12.45
CA ASP A 117 -5.76 10.67 13.33
C ASP A 117 -6.49 11.89 12.73
N ASP A 118 -6.78 11.88 11.43
CA ASP A 118 -7.67 12.86 10.77
C ASP A 118 -9.17 12.51 10.91
N GLY A 119 -9.48 11.43 11.62
CA GLY A 119 -10.85 10.94 11.83
C GLY A 119 -11.42 10.14 10.66
N THR A 120 -10.66 9.91 9.58
CA THR A 120 -11.06 8.98 8.53
C THR A 120 -10.73 7.54 8.93
N TRP A 121 -11.35 6.58 8.23
CA TRP A 121 -11.16 5.16 8.46
C TRP A 121 -11.10 4.36 7.15
N LEU A 122 -10.65 3.11 7.25
CA LEU A 122 -10.73 2.07 6.23
C LEU A 122 -11.43 0.85 6.82
N GLY A 123 -12.27 0.21 6.03
CA GLY A 123 -12.95 -1.04 6.38
C GLY A 123 -12.72 -2.12 5.35
N TYR A 124 -12.56 -3.36 5.82
CA TYR A 124 -12.40 -4.54 4.98
C TYR A 124 -13.36 -5.63 5.42
N LEU A 125 -14.10 -6.20 4.47
CA LEU A 125 -14.93 -7.38 4.70
C LEU A 125 -14.40 -8.55 3.89
N TYR A 126 -14.48 -9.74 4.47
CA TYR A 126 -13.99 -10.97 3.87
C TYR A 126 -15.10 -12.02 3.80
N ASP A 127 -15.04 -12.89 2.80
CA ASP A 127 -15.88 -14.08 2.76
C ASP A 127 -15.32 -15.24 3.60
N GLY A 128 -16.04 -16.36 3.62
CA GLY A 128 -15.64 -17.57 4.34
C GLY A 128 -14.38 -18.26 3.80
N PHE A 129 -13.89 -17.85 2.62
CA PHE A 129 -12.62 -18.32 2.06
C PHE A 129 -11.46 -17.36 2.34
N GLY A 130 -11.69 -16.26 3.06
CA GLY A 130 -10.67 -15.26 3.35
C GLY A 130 -10.42 -14.25 2.24
N ARG A 131 -11.26 -14.22 1.18
CA ARG A 131 -11.12 -13.24 0.10
C ARG A 131 -11.77 -11.93 0.50
N LYS A 132 -11.11 -10.80 0.23
CA LYS A 132 -11.63 -9.46 0.54
C LYS A 132 -12.78 -9.09 -0.39
N VAL A 133 -14.01 -9.15 0.09
CA VAL A 133 -15.23 -8.90 -0.71
C VAL A 133 -15.71 -7.45 -0.65
N SER A 134 -15.27 -6.67 0.33
CA SER A 134 -15.56 -5.23 0.41
C SER A 134 -14.35 -4.44 0.92
N ARG A 135 -14.22 -3.21 0.41
CA ARG A 135 -13.34 -2.17 0.93
C ARG A 135 -14.16 -0.89 1.08
N GLU A 136 -14.15 -0.31 2.26
CA GLU A 136 -14.75 0.97 2.56
C GLU A 136 -13.67 1.97 2.96
N GLU A 137 -13.85 3.23 2.53
CA GLU A 137 -12.89 4.29 2.78
C GLU A 137 -13.60 5.60 3.00
N ASP A 138 -13.29 6.25 4.13
CA ASP A 138 -13.66 7.64 4.34
C ASP A 138 -12.64 8.61 3.73
N TYR A 139 -13.13 9.75 3.27
CA TYR A 139 -12.30 10.83 2.78
C TYR A 139 -12.98 12.18 2.95
N TRP A 140 -12.18 13.23 3.15
CA TRP A 140 -12.66 14.60 3.18
C TRP A 140 -12.85 15.13 1.76
N HIS A 141 -14.08 15.54 1.40
CA HIS A 141 -14.38 16.05 0.05
C HIS A 141 -13.98 17.53 -0.08
N PRO A 142 -12.94 17.88 -0.87
CA PRO A 142 -12.33 19.21 -0.85
C PRO A 142 -13.20 20.30 -1.47
N GLU A 143 -14.16 19.95 -2.33
CA GLU A 143 -15.02 20.93 -3.00
C GLU A 143 -16.25 21.33 -2.17
N ASP A 144 -16.50 20.64 -1.04
CA ASP A 144 -17.57 21.03 -0.13
C ASP A 144 -17.05 22.16 0.77
N LYS A 145 -17.69 23.34 0.71
CA LYS A 145 -17.36 24.50 1.58
C LYS A 145 -17.42 24.19 3.09
N GLU A 146 -18.02 23.07 3.45
CA GLU A 146 -18.20 22.59 4.82
C GLU A 146 -17.28 21.41 5.19
N TYR A 147 -16.36 20.98 4.31
CA TYR A 147 -15.45 19.85 4.55
C TYR A 147 -16.18 18.62 5.10
N ARG A 148 -17.12 18.08 4.32
CA ARG A 148 -17.91 16.94 4.77
C ARG A 148 -17.13 15.64 4.54
N LEU A 149 -17.12 14.80 5.56
CA LEU A 149 -16.64 13.42 5.47
C LEU A 149 -17.59 12.62 4.57
N ARG A 150 -17.04 11.88 3.61
CA ARG A 150 -17.78 10.98 2.73
C ARG A 150 -17.14 9.61 2.74
N THR A 151 -17.91 8.59 2.39
CA THR A 151 -17.48 7.19 2.34
C THR A 151 -17.65 6.63 0.95
N GLU A 152 -16.68 5.85 0.51
CA GLU A 152 -16.76 5.04 -0.70
C GLU A 152 -16.67 3.56 -0.39
N THR A 153 -17.54 2.78 -1.03
CA THR A 153 -17.50 1.32 -0.99
C THR A 153 -17.09 0.75 -2.34
N THR A 154 -16.09 -0.13 -2.33
CA THR A 154 -15.76 -1.03 -3.46
C THR A 154 -16.11 -2.45 -3.05
N ARG A 155 -16.94 -3.13 -3.85
CA ARG A 155 -17.23 -4.56 -3.70
C ARG A 155 -16.53 -5.37 -4.78
N TYR A 156 -16.05 -6.55 -4.40
CA TYR A 156 -15.27 -7.42 -5.27
C TYR A 156 -16.04 -8.69 -5.60
N LEU A 157 -16.13 -9.01 -6.89
CA LEU A 157 -16.62 -10.28 -7.40
C LEU A 157 -15.42 -11.12 -7.85
N TYR A 158 -15.35 -12.35 -7.37
CA TYR A 158 -14.23 -13.26 -7.62
C TYR A 158 -14.57 -14.37 -8.60
N ASP A 159 -13.58 -14.77 -9.39
CA ASP A 159 -13.50 -16.05 -10.09
C ASP A 159 -12.35 -16.87 -9.51
N GLY A 160 -12.67 -17.94 -8.78
CA GLY A 160 -11.70 -18.65 -7.94
C GLY A 160 -11.05 -17.72 -6.91
N VAL A 161 -9.73 -17.54 -6.97
CA VAL A 161 -8.98 -16.62 -6.08
C VAL A 161 -8.76 -15.24 -6.69
N ASN A 162 -9.10 -15.05 -7.96
CA ASN A 162 -8.83 -13.83 -8.70
C ASN A 162 -10.02 -12.90 -8.65
N VAL A 163 -9.78 -11.60 -8.44
CA VAL A 163 -10.82 -10.58 -8.63
C VAL A 163 -11.18 -10.56 -10.12
N MET A 164 -12.47 -10.72 -10.40
CA MET A 164 -13.05 -10.66 -11.74
C MET A 164 -13.65 -9.28 -12.00
N LYS A 165 -14.40 -8.72 -11.04
CA LYS A 165 -15.06 -7.41 -11.19
C LYS A 165 -15.10 -6.63 -9.90
N GLU A 166 -15.18 -5.31 -10.05
CA GLU A 166 -15.42 -4.36 -8.97
C GLU A 166 -16.72 -3.60 -9.18
N TYR A 167 -17.39 -3.28 -8.08
CA TYR A 167 -18.64 -2.54 -8.06
C TYR A 167 -18.65 -1.47 -6.96
N THR A 168 -19.51 -0.46 -7.10
CA THR A 168 -19.80 0.49 -6.02
C THR A 168 -20.66 -0.16 -4.91
N GLY A 169 -20.86 0.59 -3.82
CA GLY A 169 -21.81 0.28 -2.75
C GLY A 169 -23.28 0.10 -3.22
N GLU A 170 -23.61 0.63 -4.40
CA GLU A 170 -24.94 0.57 -5.02
C GLU A 170 -25.02 -0.48 -6.13
N GLY A 171 -23.90 -1.14 -6.46
CA GLY A 171 -23.83 -2.18 -7.49
C GLY A 171 -23.53 -1.68 -8.91
N SER A 172 -23.13 -0.41 -9.08
CA SER A 172 -22.66 0.09 -10.37
C SER A 172 -21.28 -0.50 -10.68
N PRO A 173 -21.00 -0.97 -11.91
CA PRO A 173 -19.71 -1.57 -12.25
C PRO A 173 -18.59 -0.51 -12.26
N LEU A 174 -17.42 -0.86 -11.73
CA LEU A 174 -16.22 -0.03 -11.69
C LEU A 174 -15.13 -0.57 -12.62
N ALA A 175 -14.87 -1.88 -12.55
CA ALA A 175 -13.85 -2.54 -13.35
C ALA A 175 -14.15 -4.01 -13.60
N GLU A 176 -13.56 -4.54 -14.67
CA GLU A 176 -13.48 -5.96 -15.01
C GLU A 176 -12.02 -6.32 -15.29
N TYR A 177 -11.59 -7.47 -14.80
CA TYR A 177 -10.22 -7.95 -14.85
C TYR A 177 -10.10 -9.15 -15.77
N TYR A 178 -9.03 -9.18 -16.58
CA TYR A 178 -8.71 -10.30 -17.46
C TYR A 178 -7.42 -10.96 -16.96
N GLN A 179 -7.50 -12.27 -16.72
CA GLN A 179 -6.39 -13.07 -16.22
C GLN A 179 -5.70 -13.81 -17.38
N GLY A 180 -4.39 -14.03 -17.26
CA GLY A 180 -3.59 -14.86 -18.14
C GLY A 180 -2.28 -15.23 -17.46
N ASN A 181 -1.89 -16.52 -17.54
CA ASN A 181 -0.69 -17.05 -16.86
C ASN A 181 -0.63 -16.66 -15.37
N ASP A 182 -1.74 -16.82 -14.64
CA ASP A 182 -1.86 -16.50 -13.21
C ASP A 182 -1.58 -15.03 -12.84
N GLN A 183 -1.69 -14.13 -13.82
CA GLN A 183 -1.53 -12.69 -13.64
C GLN A 183 -2.69 -11.93 -14.29
N THR A 184 -2.96 -10.73 -13.79
CA THR A 184 -3.91 -9.82 -14.43
C THR A 184 -3.26 -9.16 -15.63
N ILE A 185 -3.61 -9.58 -16.83
CA ILE A 185 -3.02 -9.02 -18.06
C ILE A 185 -3.67 -7.70 -18.47
N ALA A 186 -4.95 -7.50 -18.11
CA ALA A 186 -5.67 -6.28 -18.44
C ALA A 186 -6.80 -5.98 -17.44
N ARG A 187 -7.17 -4.70 -17.35
CA ARG A 187 -8.32 -4.20 -16.59
C ARG A 187 -9.13 -3.28 -17.49
N ASN A 188 -10.41 -3.61 -17.71
CA ASN A 188 -11.36 -2.71 -18.36
C ASN A 188 -12.10 -1.90 -17.29
N MET A 189 -12.08 -0.59 -17.41
CA MET A 189 -12.75 0.31 -16.48
C MET A 189 -14.06 0.84 -17.04
N PHE A 190 -15.05 1.05 -16.17
CA PHE A 190 -16.36 1.60 -16.53
C PHE A 190 -16.54 3.09 -16.14
N GLY A 191 -15.51 3.74 -15.62
CA GLY A 191 -15.53 5.15 -15.19
C GLY A 191 -15.63 5.31 -13.67
N TYR A 192 -15.54 6.57 -13.19
CA TYR A 192 -15.47 6.94 -11.77
C TYR A 192 -16.65 7.80 -11.31
N HIS A 193 -17.81 7.63 -11.95
CA HIS A 193 -19.01 8.38 -11.59
C HIS A 193 -19.38 8.13 -10.12
N GLY A 194 -19.41 9.19 -9.31
CA GLY A 194 -19.75 9.19 -7.89
C GLY A 194 -18.57 9.03 -6.91
N ARG A 195 -17.30 9.21 -7.31
CA ARG A 195 -16.11 8.95 -6.48
C ARG A 195 -15.17 10.17 -6.31
N LYS A 196 -14.28 10.12 -5.32
CA LYS A 196 -13.36 11.13 -4.80
C LYS A 196 -12.35 11.65 -5.82
N ASP A 197 -12.04 10.83 -6.82
CA ASP A 197 -11.10 11.15 -7.89
C ASP A 197 -11.82 11.52 -9.21
N GLU A 198 -13.10 11.91 -9.14
CA GLU A 198 -13.80 12.55 -10.25
C GLU A 198 -12.99 13.75 -10.73
N GLY A 199 -12.43 13.65 -11.92
CA GLY A 199 -11.75 14.81 -12.47
C GLY A 199 -10.30 15.01 -12.02
N ARG A 200 -9.49 13.94 -11.87
CA ARG A 200 -8.03 14.08 -11.62
C ARG A 200 -7.03 13.77 -12.74
N TYR A 201 -7.31 12.84 -13.66
CA TYR A 201 -6.46 12.57 -14.85
C TYR A 201 -7.20 12.69 -16.19
N GLY A 202 -6.79 13.58 -17.10
CA GLY A 202 -7.46 13.81 -18.39
C GLY A 202 -7.78 12.53 -19.19
N ASN A 203 -8.82 12.57 -20.03
CA ASN A 203 -9.39 11.51 -20.89
C ASN A 203 -9.83 10.17 -20.24
N LEU A 204 -9.23 9.72 -19.13
CA LEU A 204 -9.62 8.50 -18.39
C LEU A 204 -10.84 8.71 -17.49
N ARG A 205 -11.12 9.96 -17.07
CA ARG A 205 -12.17 10.33 -16.10
C ARG A 205 -13.60 9.94 -16.48
N THR A 206 -13.97 9.84 -17.76
CA THR A 206 -15.40 9.79 -18.16
C THR A 206 -15.79 8.72 -19.17
N ARG A 207 -14.83 8.02 -19.81
CA ARG A 207 -15.18 7.02 -20.83
C ARG A 207 -14.89 5.58 -20.42
N GLY A 208 -14.19 5.38 -19.31
CA GLY A 208 -13.59 4.08 -19.04
C GLY A 208 -12.54 3.72 -20.10
N GLY A 209 -12.01 2.51 -20.03
CA GLY A 209 -11.00 2.06 -20.98
C GLY A 209 -10.28 0.81 -20.54
N LEU A 210 -9.72 0.10 -21.53
CA LEU A 210 -8.86 -1.05 -21.32
C LEU A 210 -7.45 -0.58 -20.98
N LEU A 211 -6.94 -1.04 -19.85
CA LEU A 211 -5.56 -0.89 -19.39
C LEU A 211 -4.85 -2.24 -19.48
N ASN A 212 -3.64 -2.26 -20.00
CA ASN A 212 -2.81 -3.46 -20.08
C ASN A 212 -1.67 -3.38 -19.06
N TYR A 213 -1.44 -4.48 -18.34
CA TYR A 213 -0.41 -4.60 -17.31
C TYR A 213 0.88 -5.16 -17.87
N HIS A 214 2.00 -4.53 -17.50
CA HIS A 214 3.35 -4.98 -17.86
C HIS A 214 4.11 -5.33 -16.60
N TYR A 215 4.77 -6.49 -16.61
CA TYR A 215 5.39 -7.09 -15.44
C TYR A 215 6.91 -7.19 -15.60
N ASP A 216 7.63 -7.08 -14.48
CA ASP A 216 9.02 -7.55 -14.40
C ASP A 216 9.08 -9.07 -14.16
N ALA A 217 10.31 -9.61 -14.06
CA ALA A 217 10.53 -11.04 -13.84
C ALA A 217 10.04 -11.57 -12.48
N LEU A 218 9.78 -10.68 -11.50
CA LEU A 218 9.24 -11.02 -10.19
C LEU A 218 7.71 -10.86 -10.13
N GLY A 219 7.09 -10.41 -11.22
CA GLY A 219 5.65 -10.16 -11.29
C GLY A 219 5.24 -8.82 -10.68
N ASN A 220 6.15 -7.86 -10.52
CA ASN A 220 5.77 -6.49 -10.15
C ASN A 220 5.26 -5.75 -11.39
N VAL A 221 4.20 -4.97 -11.24
CA VAL A 221 3.69 -4.13 -12.34
C VAL A 221 4.62 -2.96 -12.57
N THR A 222 5.34 -2.95 -13.69
CA THR A 222 6.29 -1.88 -14.02
C THR A 222 5.67 -0.75 -14.82
N ASN A 223 4.63 -1.04 -15.61
CA ASN A 223 4.01 -0.10 -16.52
C ASN A 223 2.54 -0.45 -16.79
N LEU A 224 1.76 0.57 -17.16
CA LEU A 224 0.44 0.41 -17.74
C LEU A 224 0.39 1.12 -19.08
N THR A 225 -0.21 0.45 -20.06
CA THR A 225 -0.52 1.05 -21.36
C THR A 225 -2.02 1.07 -21.61
N ASP A 226 -2.50 2.04 -22.36
CA ASP A 226 -3.90 2.07 -22.79
C ASP A 226 -4.20 1.05 -23.90
N ARG A 227 -5.40 1.12 -24.47
CA ARG A 227 -5.88 0.22 -25.54
C ARG A 227 -5.14 0.32 -26.87
N ILE A 228 -4.42 1.41 -27.13
CA ILE A 228 -3.62 1.60 -28.35
C ILE A 228 -2.13 1.38 -28.11
N GLY A 229 -1.74 1.08 -26.86
CA GLY A 229 -0.36 0.76 -26.48
C GLY A 229 0.44 1.96 -25.95
N GLU A 230 -0.19 3.12 -25.75
CA GLU A 230 0.48 4.28 -25.19
C GLU A 230 0.67 4.12 -23.68
N GLU A 231 1.87 4.41 -23.18
CA GLU A 231 2.19 4.33 -21.75
C GLU A 231 1.45 5.44 -20.97
N ILE A 232 0.64 5.03 -20.00
CA ILE A 232 -0.11 5.96 -19.14
C ILE A 232 0.40 6.00 -17.70
N ALA A 233 1.16 4.98 -17.30
CA ALA A 233 1.83 4.95 -16.01
C ALA A 233 3.07 4.05 -16.02
N ARG A 234 3.95 4.35 -15.07
CA ARG A 234 5.22 3.67 -14.86
C ARG A 234 5.47 3.61 -13.37
N TYR A 235 5.74 2.44 -12.84
CA TYR A 235 6.03 2.21 -11.43
C TYR A 235 7.47 1.78 -11.24
N ARG A 236 8.04 2.16 -10.11
CA ARG A 236 9.32 1.66 -9.63
C ARG A 236 9.24 1.38 -8.14
N PHE A 237 9.79 0.23 -7.76
CA PHE A 237 9.78 -0.29 -6.42
C PHE A 237 11.20 -0.51 -5.94
N ASP A 238 11.46 -0.23 -4.67
CA ASP A 238 12.70 -0.65 -4.04
C ASP A 238 12.71 -2.17 -3.85
N ALA A 239 13.81 -2.69 -3.31
CA ALA A 239 13.98 -4.12 -3.10
C ALA A 239 12.82 -4.76 -2.32
N PHE A 240 12.21 -4.03 -1.38
CA PHE A 240 11.14 -4.52 -0.52
C PHE A 240 9.75 -4.05 -0.96
N GLY A 241 9.63 -3.49 -2.17
CA GLY A 241 8.33 -3.09 -2.69
C GLY A 241 7.88 -1.70 -2.30
N GLY A 242 8.72 -0.93 -1.61
CA GLY A 242 8.48 0.48 -1.37
C GLY A 242 8.41 1.22 -2.71
N MET A 243 7.23 1.72 -3.07
CA MET A 243 7.06 2.46 -4.31
C MET A 243 7.75 3.82 -4.20
N PHE A 244 8.72 4.07 -5.07
CA PHE A 244 9.54 5.30 -5.02
C PHE A 244 9.41 6.18 -6.25
N ALA A 245 8.77 5.71 -7.34
CA ALA A 245 8.52 6.54 -8.52
C ALA A 245 7.31 6.04 -9.32
N GLY A 246 6.62 7.01 -9.92
CA GLY A 246 5.46 6.79 -10.78
C GLY A 246 4.23 7.56 -10.35
N PRO A 247 3.41 8.09 -11.28
CA PRO A 247 2.01 8.27 -10.92
C PRO A 247 1.51 6.90 -10.51
N LEU A 248 0.93 6.78 -9.31
CA LEU A 248 -0.13 5.79 -9.18
C LEU A 248 -1.05 6.14 -10.33
N ALA A 249 -1.06 5.31 -11.38
CA ALA A 249 -2.13 5.43 -12.33
C ALA A 249 -3.35 5.46 -11.45
N PRO A 250 -4.24 6.43 -11.63
CA PRO A 250 -5.49 6.24 -10.96
C PRO A 250 -5.92 4.83 -11.39
N TYR A 251 -6.28 4.01 -10.40
CA TYR A 251 -6.95 2.75 -10.69
C TYR A 251 -6.01 1.58 -11.09
N SER A 252 -4.81 1.50 -10.52
CA SER A 252 -4.13 0.22 -10.30
C SER A 252 -3.70 0.09 -8.86
N PHE A 253 -4.35 -0.84 -8.15
CA PHE A 253 -3.99 -1.22 -6.79
C PHE A 253 -3.04 -2.41 -6.80
N GLN A 254 -2.17 -2.56 -7.81
CA GLN A 254 -1.16 -3.62 -7.79
C GLN A 254 0.14 -3.08 -7.21
N GLY A 255 0.60 -3.74 -6.14
CA GLY A 255 1.92 -3.54 -5.55
C GLY A 255 2.92 -4.55 -6.11
N ILE A 256 3.67 -5.19 -5.20
CA ILE A 256 4.68 -6.19 -5.56
C ILE A 256 4.10 -7.57 -5.82
N THR A 257 4.76 -8.34 -6.68
CA THR A 257 4.43 -9.75 -6.98
C THR A 257 2.96 -9.97 -7.37
N GLY A 258 2.37 -8.97 -8.04
CA GLY A 258 0.96 -8.96 -8.45
C GLY A 258 -0.06 -8.83 -7.32
N LYS A 259 0.38 -8.60 -6.07
CA LYS A 259 -0.50 -8.50 -4.90
C LYS A 259 -1.09 -7.09 -4.77
N GLU A 260 -2.25 -6.98 -4.13
CA GLU A 260 -2.99 -5.73 -4.07
C GLU A 260 -2.35 -4.76 -3.07
N TYR A 261 -2.06 -3.53 -3.48
CA TYR A 261 -1.61 -2.41 -2.66
C TYR A 261 -2.77 -1.48 -2.34
N ASP A 262 -3.03 -1.25 -1.05
CA ASP A 262 -4.01 -0.25 -0.62
C ASP A 262 -3.32 1.10 -0.39
N PRO A 263 -3.64 2.12 -1.21
CA PRO A 263 -2.94 3.40 -1.14
C PRO A 263 -3.34 4.28 0.04
N LYS A 264 -4.34 3.89 0.85
CA LYS A 264 -4.67 4.66 2.05
C LYS A 264 -3.98 4.08 3.28
N SER A 265 -3.90 2.75 3.40
CA SER A 265 -3.14 2.12 4.50
C SER A 265 -1.65 2.01 4.21
N GLY A 266 -1.25 2.01 2.93
CA GLY A 266 0.13 1.76 2.50
C GLY A 266 0.53 0.28 2.56
N LEU A 267 -0.42 -0.62 2.81
CA LEU A 267 -0.15 -2.05 2.98
C LEU A 267 -0.45 -2.84 1.69
N VAL A 268 0.26 -3.96 1.51
CA VAL A 268 0.02 -4.94 0.44
C VAL A 268 -0.70 -6.16 1.01
N ASN A 269 -1.82 -6.54 0.41
CA ASN A 269 -2.61 -7.71 0.79
C ASN A 269 -2.08 -8.98 0.11
N PHE A 270 -1.47 -9.88 0.89
CA PHE A 270 -1.04 -11.22 0.44
C PHE A 270 -2.10 -12.30 0.68
N GLY A 271 -3.34 -11.92 1.01
CA GLY A 271 -4.45 -12.82 1.29
C GLY A 271 -4.46 -13.30 2.75
N ALA A 272 -3.43 -14.05 3.15
CA ALA A 272 -3.32 -14.53 4.52
C ALA A 272 -2.81 -13.45 5.50
N ARG A 273 -1.98 -12.53 5.00
CA ARG A 273 -1.36 -11.47 5.79
C ARG A 273 -1.24 -10.17 5.00
N TRP A 274 -1.14 -9.07 5.73
CA TRP A 274 -0.80 -7.76 5.21
C TRP A 274 0.69 -7.49 5.37
N TYR A 275 1.27 -6.88 4.34
CA TYR A 275 2.69 -6.58 4.24
C TYR A 275 2.90 -5.07 4.20
N ASP A 276 3.82 -4.57 5.01
CA ASP A 276 4.23 -3.17 4.98
C ASP A 276 5.52 -3.04 4.16
N PRO A 277 5.45 -2.51 2.93
CA PRO A 277 6.62 -2.29 2.08
C PRO A 277 7.57 -1.21 2.60
N ALA A 278 7.11 -0.25 3.42
CA ALA A 278 7.96 0.80 3.96
C ALA A 278 8.94 0.23 4.99
N VAL A 279 8.49 -0.71 5.83
CA VAL A 279 9.35 -1.42 6.79
C VAL A 279 9.81 -2.80 6.31
N GLY A 280 9.38 -3.26 5.15
CA GLY A 280 9.88 -4.46 4.48
C GLY A 280 9.49 -5.78 5.15
N ARG A 281 8.33 -5.83 5.83
CA ARG A 281 7.90 -6.99 6.65
C ARG A 281 6.39 -7.14 6.74
N PHE A 282 5.92 -8.32 7.13
CA PHE A 282 4.50 -8.55 7.43
C PHE A 282 4.07 -7.83 8.71
N THR A 283 2.82 -7.39 8.75
CA THR A 283 2.19 -6.76 9.93
C THR A 283 1.64 -7.78 10.93
N GLN A 284 1.51 -9.04 10.51
CA GLN A 284 0.99 -10.15 11.32
C GLN A 284 2.03 -11.27 11.39
N ALA A 285 2.12 -11.93 12.55
CA ALA A 285 2.97 -13.09 12.72
C ALA A 285 2.50 -14.24 11.81
N ASP A 286 3.45 -14.99 11.24
CA ASP A 286 3.10 -16.22 10.53
C ASP A 286 2.54 -17.27 11.50
N THR A 287 1.38 -17.81 11.16
CA THR A 287 0.81 -18.95 11.90
C THR A 287 1.57 -20.23 11.58
N PHE A 288 2.22 -20.31 10.41
CA PHE A 288 3.11 -21.39 10.06
C PHE A 288 4.50 -21.15 10.68
N LYS A 289 4.93 -22.06 11.55
CA LYS A 289 6.21 -21.96 12.28
C LYS A 289 7.46 -22.23 11.43
N GLY A 290 7.31 -22.44 10.13
CA GLY A 290 8.42 -22.78 9.25
C GLY A 290 8.87 -24.23 9.38
N PHE A 291 10.01 -24.52 8.77
CA PHE A 291 10.65 -25.84 8.76
C PHE A 291 11.86 -25.86 9.69
N ALA A 292 11.97 -26.90 10.53
CA ALA A 292 13.10 -27.08 11.46
C ALA A 292 14.47 -27.09 10.76
N PHE A 293 14.53 -27.61 9.52
CA PHE A 293 15.76 -27.70 8.73
C PHE A 293 16.06 -26.43 7.90
N ASN A 294 15.17 -25.44 7.89
CA ASN A 294 15.39 -24.16 7.23
C ASN A 294 15.02 -23.01 8.18
N PRO A 295 15.95 -22.58 9.05
CA PRO A 295 15.69 -21.57 10.08
C PRO A 295 15.11 -20.25 9.54
N THR A 296 15.49 -19.84 8.32
CA THR A 296 14.96 -18.60 7.71
C THR A 296 13.44 -18.61 7.51
N THR A 297 12.82 -19.79 7.43
CA THR A 297 11.36 -19.93 7.32
C THR A 297 10.63 -19.81 8.65
N GLN A 298 11.36 -19.76 9.78
CA GLN A 298 10.78 -19.68 11.11
C GLN A 298 10.61 -18.23 11.59
N HIS A 299 11.17 -17.26 10.88
CA HIS A 299 11.02 -15.85 11.22
C HIS A 299 9.55 -15.43 11.02
N PRO A 300 8.84 -14.94 12.06
CA PRO A 300 7.40 -14.75 12.00
C PRO A 300 6.95 -13.64 11.03
N TYR A 301 7.81 -12.64 10.79
CA TYR A 301 7.44 -11.46 9.98
C TYR A 301 8.26 -11.23 8.70
N ALA A 302 9.33 -11.99 8.47
CA ALA A 302 10.26 -11.68 7.38
C ALA A 302 9.62 -11.93 6.02
N TYR A 303 9.82 -11.01 5.08
CA TYR A 303 9.40 -11.20 3.71
C TYR A 303 10.47 -11.98 2.94
N VAL A 304 10.08 -13.16 2.43
CA VAL A 304 10.90 -14.06 1.59
C VAL A 304 12.33 -14.31 2.08
N GLY A 305 12.52 -14.35 3.40
CA GLY A 305 13.83 -14.54 4.04
C GLY A 305 14.82 -13.42 3.73
N ASN A 306 14.34 -12.17 3.64
CA ASN A 306 15.12 -10.96 3.34
C ASN A 306 15.85 -10.98 1.99
N ASN A 307 15.35 -11.76 1.02
CA ASN A 307 15.89 -11.82 -0.33
C ASN A 307 14.84 -11.50 -1.42
N PRO A 308 14.23 -10.31 -1.38
CA PRO A 308 13.08 -9.97 -2.22
C PRO A 308 13.41 -9.71 -3.70
N ILE A 309 14.68 -9.51 -4.05
CA ILE A 309 15.12 -9.35 -5.44
C ILE A 309 15.29 -10.70 -6.17
N ASN A 310 15.42 -11.81 -5.44
CA ASN A 310 15.61 -13.15 -6.02
C ASN A 310 14.47 -14.12 -5.70
N ARG A 311 13.52 -13.73 -4.84
CA ARG A 311 12.42 -14.58 -4.36
C ARG A 311 11.13 -13.78 -4.30
N ALA A 312 10.05 -14.41 -4.70
CA ALA A 312 8.68 -13.92 -4.56
C ALA A 312 7.84 -14.98 -3.84
N LEU A 313 6.80 -14.55 -3.12
CA LEU A 313 5.76 -15.48 -2.66
C LEU A 313 4.83 -15.76 -3.84
N ALA A 314 4.66 -17.04 -4.13
CA ALA A 314 3.64 -17.51 -5.08
C ALA A 314 2.25 -17.23 -4.48
#